data_AF-A0A221MBQ2-F1
#
_entry.id   AF-A0A221MBQ2-F1
#
_cell.length_a   1.000
_cell.length_b   1.000
_cell.length_c   1.000
_cell.angle_alpha   90.00
_cell.angle_beta   90.00
_cell.angle_gamma   90.00
#
_symmetry.space_group_name_H-M   'P 1'
#
loop_
_entity.id
_entity.type
_entity.pdbx_description
1 polymer ?
#
loop_
_entity_poly.entity_id
_entity_poly.type
_entity_poly.pdbx_seq_one_letter_code
_entity_poly.pdbx_strand_id
1 'polypeptide(L)'
;MIIILFRILLLIAIILLVYTFYQYYRSPKRKLNIAKANNDFYFLDQQDNNKKNIQFVYKGCSFEGEKYLGTTEQAFEVVDIHVFVCESMELKGFTRDDLYFLEKEMLIRYPYAKIEWKHPVNKLVLTPLE
;
A
#
# COMPACT_ATOMS: atom_id res chain seq x y z
N MET A 1 10.15 50.88 6.99
CA MET A 1 9.03 50.08 6.42
C MET A 1 9.51 48.82 5.69
N ILE A 2 10.46 48.92 4.74
CA ILE A 2 11.03 47.76 4.01
C ILE A 2 11.57 46.64 4.92
N ILE A 3 12.29 46.99 6.00
CA ILE A 3 12.86 46.00 6.93
C ILE A 3 11.76 45.20 7.65
N ILE A 4 10.64 45.85 7.99
CA ILE A 4 9.50 45.19 8.64
C ILE A 4 8.79 44.27 7.66
N LEU A 5 8.58 44.73 6.42
CA LEU A 5 8.00 43.91 5.34
C LEU A 5 8.86 42.67 5.04
N PHE A 6 10.18 42.81 4.99
CA PHE A 6 11.10 41.68 4.79
C PHE A 6 11.05 40.68 5.95
N ARG A 7 10.96 41.15 7.20
CA ARG A 7 10.81 40.27 8.37
C ARG A 7 9.48 39.51 8.35
N ILE A 8 8.39 40.16 7.94
CA ILE A 8 7.07 39.51 7.78
C ILE A 8 7.14 38.45 6.68
N LEU A 9 7.78 38.76 5.55
CA LEU A 9 7.95 37.80 4.45
C LEU A 9 8.77 36.58 4.88
N LEU A 10 9.86 36.77 5.63
CA LEU A 10 10.64 35.66 6.20
C LEU A 10 9.80 34.80 7.15
N LEU A 11 8.97 35.42 7.99
CA LEU A 11 8.10 34.69 8.92
C LEU A 11 7.08 33.84 8.14
N ILE A 12 6.46 34.40 7.11
CA ILE A 12 5.56 33.65 6.22
C ILE A 12 6.30 32.49 5.54
N ALA A 13 7.52 32.71 5.04
CA ALA A 13 8.32 31.65 4.42
C ALA A 13 8.63 30.52 5.41
N ILE A 14 8.95 30.83 6.67
CA ILE A 14 9.17 29.83 7.72
C ILE A 14 7.88 29.04 8.00
N ILE A 15 6.73 29.71 8.12
CA ILE A 15 5.43 29.03 8.31
C ILE A 15 5.14 28.07 7.16
N LEU A 16 5.36 28.51 5.91
CA LEU A 16 5.17 27.66 4.73
C LEU A 16 6.11 26.46 4.74
N LEU A 17 7.38 26.63 5.12
CA LEU A 17 8.32 25.52 5.27
C LEU A 17 7.87 24.52 6.35
N VAL A 18 7.46 25.00 7.53
CA VAL A 18 6.98 24.11 8.59
C VAL A 18 5.74 23.34 8.14
N TYR A 19 4.81 24.02 7.46
CA TYR A 19 3.61 23.38 6.91
C TYR A 19 3.95 22.30 5.87
N THR A 20 4.88 22.57 4.95
CA THR A 20 5.29 21.58 3.94
C THR A 20 6.03 20.41 4.57
N PHE A 21 6.91 20.64 5.55
CA PHE A 21 7.57 19.56 6.29
C PHE A 21 6.56 18.67 7.03
N TYR A 22 5.57 19.27 7.69
CA TYR A 22 4.52 18.53 8.37
C TYR A 22 3.70 17.68 7.40
N GLN A 23 3.28 18.26 6.27
CA GLN A 23 2.54 17.55 5.24
C GLN A 23 3.36 16.41 4.63
N TYR A 24 4.64 16.63 4.41
CA TYR A 24 5.57 15.63 3.89
C TYR A 24 5.75 14.47 4.87
N TYR A 25 5.95 14.74 6.17
CA TYR A 25 6.16 13.70 7.18
C TYR A 25 4.92 12.82 7.37
N ARG A 26 3.72 13.39 7.21
CA ARG A 26 2.45 12.68 7.30
C ARG A 26 2.13 11.85 6.05
N SER A 27 2.90 11.96 4.97
CA SER A 27 2.68 11.19 3.75
C SER A 27 2.90 9.69 3.99
N PRO A 28 1.86 8.84 3.94
CA PRO A 28 1.97 7.42 4.24
C PRO A 28 2.82 6.67 3.21
N LYS A 29 2.90 7.21 1.97
CA LYS A 29 3.76 6.68 0.90
C LYS A 29 5.24 6.64 1.29
N ARG A 30 5.69 7.54 2.17
CA ARG A 30 7.07 7.55 2.66
C ARG A 30 7.42 6.25 3.38
N LYS A 31 6.54 5.76 4.25
CA LYS A 31 6.76 4.52 5.01
C LYS A 31 6.82 3.31 4.09
N LEU A 32 5.98 3.29 3.06
CA LEU A 32 5.96 2.25 2.03
C LEU A 32 7.29 2.21 1.25
N ASN A 33 7.82 3.37 0.87
CA ASN A 33 9.13 3.44 0.19
C ASN A 33 10.29 3.00 1.09
N ILE A 34 10.27 3.37 2.37
CA ILE A 34 11.30 2.95 3.33
C ILE A 34 11.27 1.43 3.51
N ALA A 35 10.09 0.84 3.70
CA ALA A 35 9.94 -0.61 3.83
C ALA A 35 10.38 -1.34 2.56
N LYS A 36 10.05 -0.80 1.37
CA LYS A 36 10.53 -1.33 0.09
C LYS A 36 12.06 -1.36 0.05
N ALA A 37 12.71 -0.25 0.39
CA ALA A 37 14.17 -0.15 0.38
C ALA A 37 14.85 -1.11 1.39
N ASN A 38 14.18 -1.37 2.52
CA ASN A 38 14.67 -2.28 3.55
C ASN A 38 14.30 -3.76 3.29
N ASN A 39 13.56 -4.06 2.22
CA ASN A 39 12.97 -5.38 1.96
C ASN A 39 11.98 -5.86 3.04
N ASP A 40 11.45 -4.95 3.84
CA ASP A 40 10.50 -5.23 4.91
C ASP A 40 9.06 -5.35 4.38
N PHE A 41 8.20 -5.99 5.18
CA PHE A 41 6.76 -5.96 4.96
C PHE A 41 6.17 -4.64 5.47
N TYR A 42 5.38 -3.95 4.64
CA TYR A 42 4.55 -2.85 5.08
C TYR A 42 3.23 -2.80 4.32
N PHE A 43 2.14 -2.71 5.05
CA PHE A 43 0.78 -2.69 4.53
C PHE A 43 0.15 -1.33 4.76
N LEU A 44 -0.20 -0.64 3.68
CA LEU A 44 -0.87 0.64 3.70
C LEU A 44 -2.30 0.49 3.17
N ASP A 45 -3.26 0.72 4.05
CA ASP A 45 -4.67 0.69 3.71
C ASP A 45 -5.43 1.78 4.44
N GLN A 46 -6.50 2.23 3.80
CA GLN A 46 -7.48 3.15 4.36
C GLN A 46 -8.80 2.39 4.45
N GLN A 47 -8.99 1.66 5.55
CA GLN A 47 -10.15 0.80 5.77
C GLN A 47 -11.48 1.57 5.63
N ASP A 48 -11.54 2.80 6.12
CA ASP A 48 -12.73 3.66 6.01
C ASP A 48 -13.07 4.08 4.56
N ASN A 49 -12.14 3.87 3.61
CA ASN A 49 -12.31 4.25 2.22
C ASN A 49 -12.17 3.05 1.30
N ASN A 50 -13.30 2.40 1.03
CA ASN A 50 -13.37 1.24 0.14
C ASN A 50 -13.04 1.54 -1.32
N LYS A 51 -13.09 2.82 -1.76
CA LYS A 51 -12.71 3.20 -3.12
C LYS A 51 -11.20 3.29 -3.33
N LYS A 52 -10.41 3.27 -2.26
CA LYS A 52 -8.95 3.34 -2.36
C LYS A 52 -8.35 1.95 -2.33
N ASN A 53 -7.45 1.70 -3.27
CA ASN A 53 -6.70 0.46 -3.35
C ASN A 53 -5.78 0.35 -2.13
N ILE A 54 -5.63 -0.88 -1.66
CA ILE A 54 -4.59 -1.28 -0.72
C ILE A 54 -3.25 -1.13 -1.44
N GLN A 55 -2.23 -0.65 -0.75
CA GLN A 55 -0.85 -0.66 -1.25
C GLN A 55 0.04 -1.35 -0.24
N PHE A 56 0.89 -2.26 -0.68
CA PHE A 56 1.82 -2.91 0.23
C PHE A 56 3.13 -3.27 -0.46
N VAL A 57 4.15 -3.50 0.38
CA VAL A 57 5.48 -3.92 -0.07
C VAL A 57 5.95 -5.11 0.72
N TYR A 58 6.73 -5.96 0.07
CA TYR A 58 7.37 -7.12 0.69
C TYR A 58 8.58 -7.54 -0.14
N LYS A 59 9.72 -7.80 0.50
CA LYS A 59 10.97 -8.20 -0.17
C LYS A 59 11.33 -7.29 -1.35
N GLY A 60 11.13 -5.99 -1.17
CA GLY A 60 11.46 -5.00 -2.20
C GLY A 60 10.49 -4.95 -3.39
N CYS A 61 9.43 -5.76 -3.41
CA CYS A 61 8.35 -5.69 -4.40
C CYS A 61 7.23 -4.78 -3.94
N SER A 62 6.58 -4.07 -4.87
CA SER A 62 5.38 -3.28 -4.61
C SER A 62 4.13 -3.91 -5.22
N PHE A 63 3.02 -3.84 -4.48
CA PHE A 63 1.74 -4.41 -4.87
C PHE A 63 0.59 -3.43 -4.61
N GLU A 64 -0.46 -3.57 -5.42
CA GLU A 64 -1.74 -2.89 -5.23
C GLU A 64 -2.88 -3.91 -5.16
N GLY A 65 -3.76 -3.75 -4.17
CA GLY A 65 -4.96 -4.55 -3.98
C GLY A 65 -6.21 -3.73 -4.26
N GLU A 66 -6.90 -4.01 -5.36
CA GLU A 66 -8.20 -3.41 -5.67
C GLU A 66 -9.29 -4.15 -4.90
N LYS A 67 -10.08 -3.41 -4.12
CA LYS A 67 -11.12 -3.97 -3.23
C LYS A 67 -12.48 -3.95 -3.93
N TYR A 68 -13.18 -5.07 -3.90
CA TYR A 68 -14.55 -5.16 -4.38
C TYR A 68 -15.51 -5.43 -3.22
N LEU A 69 -16.48 -4.54 -3.08
CA LEU A 69 -17.58 -4.68 -2.14
C LEU A 69 -18.58 -5.69 -2.67
N GLY A 70 -19.03 -6.56 -1.77
CA GLY A 70 -20.15 -7.45 -2.00
C GLY A 70 -20.99 -7.56 -0.74
N THR A 71 -21.84 -8.58 -0.72
CA THR A 71 -22.75 -8.85 0.40
C THR A 71 -22.36 -10.16 1.05
N THR A 72 -22.15 -10.13 2.36
CA THR A 72 -22.22 -11.33 3.21
C THR A 72 -23.66 -11.53 3.67
N GLU A 73 -23.92 -12.60 4.42
CA GLU A 73 -25.25 -12.84 5.02
C GLU A 73 -25.67 -11.75 6.01
N GLN A 74 -24.71 -11.00 6.57
CA GLN A 74 -24.93 -10.05 7.66
C GLN A 74 -24.72 -8.59 7.26
N ALA A 75 -23.79 -8.30 6.34
CA ALA A 75 -23.41 -6.94 5.98
C ALA A 75 -22.74 -6.82 4.60
N PHE A 76 -22.65 -5.59 4.08
CA PHE A 76 -21.77 -5.28 2.96
C PHE A 76 -20.32 -5.25 3.43
N GLU A 77 -19.50 -6.10 2.84
CA GLU A 77 -18.09 -6.30 3.20
C GLU A 77 -17.24 -6.38 1.93
N VAL A 78 -15.92 -6.26 2.08
CA VAL A 78 -14.99 -6.53 0.98
C VAL A 78 -14.90 -8.04 0.80
N VAL A 79 -15.43 -8.53 -0.32
CA VAL A 79 -15.52 -9.98 -0.61
C VAL A 79 -14.50 -10.45 -1.63
N ASP A 80 -13.90 -9.54 -2.40
CA ASP A 80 -12.85 -9.86 -3.36
C ASP A 80 -11.77 -8.78 -3.33
N ILE A 81 -10.51 -9.22 -3.42
CA ILE A 81 -9.34 -8.34 -3.52
C ILE A 81 -8.49 -8.83 -4.69
N HIS A 82 -8.43 -8.03 -5.75
CA HIS A 82 -7.57 -8.27 -6.88
C HIS A 82 -6.19 -7.66 -6.64
N VAL A 83 -5.15 -8.50 -6.64
CA VAL A 83 -3.80 -8.05 -6.34
C VAL A 83 -2.92 -8.00 -7.58
N PHE A 84 -2.33 -6.84 -7.83
CA PHE A 84 -1.44 -6.55 -8.93
C PHE A 84 -0.03 -6.25 -8.40
N VAL A 85 0.99 -6.70 -9.12
CA VAL A 85 2.36 -6.25 -8.90
C VAL A 85 2.58 -4.95 -9.67
N CYS A 86 3.23 -3.96 -9.07
CA CYS A 86 3.56 -2.71 -9.76
C CYS A 86 4.67 -2.90 -10.79
N GLU A 87 5.69 -3.68 -10.46
CA GLU A 87 6.86 -3.94 -11.30
C GLU A 87 7.15 -5.45 -11.32
N SER A 88 6.89 -6.11 -12.44
CA SER A 88 6.99 -7.58 -12.54
C SER A 88 8.44 -8.08 -12.45
N MET A 89 9.42 -7.25 -12.83
CA MET A 89 10.84 -7.59 -12.72
C MET A 89 11.32 -7.73 -11.28
N GLU A 90 10.65 -7.09 -10.31
CA GLU A 90 11.00 -7.18 -8.90
C GLU A 90 10.65 -8.55 -8.29
N LEU A 91 9.76 -9.32 -8.91
CA LEU A 91 9.31 -10.65 -8.43
C LEU A 91 10.39 -11.74 -8.48
N LYS A 92 11.62 -11.43 -8.91
CA LYS A 92 12.69 -12.41 -8.96
C LYS A 92 12.99 -12.94 -7.55
N GLY A 93 12.85 -14.25 -7.37
CA GLY A 93 13.10 -14.93 -6.09
C GLY A 93 11.88 -14.96 -5.15
N PHE A 94 10.70 -14.51 -5.60
CA PHE A 94 9.45 -14.69 -4.88
C PHE A 94 9.03 -16.17 -4.89
N THR A 95 8.62 -16.67 -3.73
CA THR A 95 8.19 -18.07 -3.56
C THR A 95 6.68 -18.16 -3.33
N ARG A 96 6.11 -19.37 -3.36
CA ARG A 96 4.70 -19.58 -2.99
C ARG A 96 4.45 -19.30 -1.51
N ASP A 97 5.40 -19.64 -0.64
CA ASP A 97 5.31 -19.38 0.79
C ASP A 97 5.20 -17.88 1.09
N ASP A 98 5.90 -17.06 0.30
CA ASP A 98 5.77 -15.60 0.36
C ASP A 98 4.35 -15.14 -0.02
N LEU A 99 3.72 -15.74 -1.03
CA LEU A 99 2.34 -15.43 -1.39
C LEU A 99 1.35 -15.85 -0.30
N TYR A 100 1.54 -17.03 0.30
CA TYR A 100 0.71 -17.49 1.43
C TYR A 100 0.84 -16.57 2.64
N PHE A 101 2.05 -16.09 2.94
CA PHE A 101 2.26 -15.10 3.99
C PHE A 101 1.47 -13.81 3.71
N LEU A 102 1.55 -13.28 2.48
CA LEU A 102 0.84 -12.07 2.09
C LEU A 102 -0.68 -12.25 2.10
N GLU A 103 -1.19 -13.37 1.63
CA GLU A 103 -2.61 -13.72 1.70
C GLU A 103 -3.10 -13.74 3.15
N LYS A 104 -2.35 -14.39 4.04
CA LYS A 104 -2.70 -14.43 5.47
C LYS A 104 -2.75 -13.03 6.07
N GLU A 105 -1.77 -12.18 5.78
CA GLU A 105 -1.75 -10.80 6.24
C GLU A 105 -2.94 -9.97 5.72
N MET A 106 -3.38 -10.22 4.50
CA MET A 106 -4.59 -9.58 3.95
C MET A 106 -5.86 -10.10 4.63
N LEU A 107 -5.99 -11.41 4.80
CA LEU A 107 -7.17 -12.05 5.40
C LEU A 107 -7.35 -11.72 6.89
N ILE A 108 -6.27 -11.39 7.61
CA ILE A 108 -6.37 -10.85 8.98
C ILE A 108 -7.17 -9.53 9.00
N ARG A 109 -7.05 -8.71 7.94
CA ARG A 109 -7.75 -7.42 7.83
C ARG A 109 -9.10 -7.54 7.10
N TYR A 110 -9.19 -8.49 6.17
CA TYR A 110 -10.35 -8.73 5.32
C TYR A 110 -10.74 -10.21 5.35
N PRO A 111 -11.36 -10.68 6.44
CA PRO A 111 -11.57 -12.11 6.68
C PRO A 111 -12.55 -12.78 5.71
N TYR A 112 -13.44 -12.01 5.09
CA TYR A 112 -14.41 -12.50 4.12
C TYR A 112 -13.96 -12.35 2.66
N ALA A 113 -12.76 -11.79 2.43
CA ALA A 113 -12.27 -11.54 1.09
C ALA A 113 -11.66 -12.80 0.49
N LYS A 114 -12.00 -13.07 -0.78
CA LYS A 114 -11.21 -13.94 -1.64
C LYS A 114 -10.06 -13.13 -2.22
N ILE A 115 -8.84 -13.65 -2.12
CA ILE A 115 -7.67 -12.99 -2.73
C ILE A 115 -7.46 -13.57 -4.12
N GLU A 116 -7.46 -12.70 -5.14
CA GLU A 116 -7.11 -13.07 -6.50
C GLU A 116 -5.84 -12.37 -6.95
N TRP A 117 -4.75 -13.12 -7.01
CA TRP A 117 -3.53 -12.66 -7.68
C TRP A 117 -3.80 -12.50 -9.17
N LYS A 118 -3.41 -11.37 -9.74
CA LYS A 118 -3.43 -11.14 -11.18
C LYS A 118 -2.09 -11.48 -11.80
N HIS A 119 -2.03 -11.41 -13.12
CA HIS A 119 -0.81 -11.72 -13.88
C HIS A 119 0.34 -10.77 -13.49
N PRO A 120 1.60 -11.25 -13.38
CA PRO A 120 2.08 -12.62 -13.62
C PRO A 120 2.05 -13.53 -12.39
N VAL A 121 1.74 -13.00 -11.20
CA VAL A 121 1.82 -13.73 -9.92
C VAL A 121 0.91 -14.96 -9.90
N ASN A 122 -0.26 -14.86 -10.53
CA ASN A 122 -1.19 -15.98 -10.66
C ASN A 122 -0.59 -17.24 -11.31
N LYS A 123 0.43 -17.10 -12.16
CA LYS A 123 1.12 -18.24 -12.75
C LYS A 123 1.84 -19.06 -11.68
N LEU A 124 2.42 -18.40 -10.67
CA LEU A 124 3.10 -19.08 -9.57
C LEU A 124 2.12 -19.87 -8.69
N VAL A 125 0.91 -19.34 -8.48
CA VAL A 125 -0.15 -19.95 -7.64
C VAL A 125 -0.81 -21.15 -8.33
N LEU A 126 -1.00 -21.07 -9.66
CA LEU A 126 -1.72 -22.09 -10.43
C LEU A 126 -0.86 -23.29 -10.85
N THR A 127 0.47 -23.17 -10.81
CA THR A 127 1.34 -24.31 -11.15
C THR A 127 1.24 -25.38 -10.04
N PRO A 128 1.06 -26.67 -10.34
CA PRO A 128 1.19 -27.73 -9.33
C PRO A 128 2.64 -27.81 -8.81
N LEU A 129 2.89 -28.38 -7.63
CA LEU A 129 4.24 -28.84 -7.27
C LEU A 129 4.48 -30.15 -8.04
N GLU A 130 5.46 -30.17 -8.94
CA GLU A 130 5.96 -31.41 -9.57
C GLU A 130 6.85 -32.19 -8.59
#